data_AF-N1J588-F1
#
_entry.id   AF-N1J588-F1
#
_cell.length_a   1.000
_cell.length_b   1.000
_cell.length_c   1.000
_cell.angle_alpha   90.00
_cell.angle_beta   90.00
_cell.angle_gamma   90.00
#
_symmetry.space_group_name_H-M   'P 1'
#
loop_
_entity.id
_entity.type
_entity.pdbx_description
1 polymer ?
#
loop_
_entity_poly.entity_id
_entity_poly.type
_entity_poly.pdbx_seq_one_letter_code
_entity_poly.pdbx_strand_id
1 'polypeptide(L)'
;MKNFLHLAIALMSVVMPALAVTFICNGCRIKGSDVEEAVNRRTGQGYLLQATLGGDSTSTYDYIDITRKGKATDSTSGYRCYIGTNLPSPDVRVWVGNKWAPCSRE
;
A
#
# COMPACT_ATOMS: atom_id res chain seq x y z
N MET A 1 45.06 -12.47 33.05
CA MET A 1 44.20 -11.47 32.38
C MET A 1 43.65 -12.12 31.12
N LYS A 2 42.36 -12.49 31.10
CA LYS A 2 41.74 -13.23 29.99
C LYS A 2 41.17 -12.22 28.99
N ASN A 3 41.79 -12.15 27.81
CA ASN A 3 41.30 -11.38 26.68
C ASN A 3 39.99 -12.00 26.19
N PHE A 4 38.86 -11.36 26.52
CA PHE A 4 37.60 -11.61 25.83
C PHE A 4 37.67 -10.90 24.48
N LEU A 5 38.07 -11.66 23.46
CA LEU A 5 37.88 -11.27 22.07
C LEU A 5 36.37 -11.29 21.82
N HIS A 6 35.70 -10.16 22.02
CA HIS A 6 34.32 -9.99 21.58
C HIS A 6 34.30 -9.95 20.06
N LEU A 7 34.06 -11.11 19.46
CA LEU A 7 33.76 -11.27 18.06
C LEU A 7 32.42 -10.58 17.78
N ALA A 8 32.47 -9.29 17.47
CA ALA A 8 31.32 -8.54 17.00
C ALA A 8 30.95 -9.06 15.61
N ILE A 9 29.99 -10.00 15.57
CA ILE A 9 29.30 -10.35 14.33
C ILE A 9 28.45 -9.14 13.99
N ALA A 10 28.99 -8.25 13.16
CA ALA A 10 28.21 -7.24 12.47
C ALA A 10 27.24 -8.00 11.56
N LEU A 11 26.02 -8.23 12.05
CA LEU A 11 24.88 -8.56 11.22
C LEU A 11 24.67 -7.37 10.29
N MET A 12 25.32 -7.40 9.13
CA MET A 12 24.93 -6.61 7.98
C MET A 12 23.54 -7.11 7.58
N SER A 13 22.54 -6.60 8.29
CA SER A 13 21.15 -6.61 7.84
C SER A 13 21.19 -5.91 6.50
N VAL A 14 21.20 -6.70 5.42
CA VAL A 14 21.04 -6.18 4.08
C VAL A 14 19.66 -5.54 4.10
N VAL A 15 19.63 -4.23 4.34
CA VAL A 15 18.46 -3.40 4.05
C VAL A 15 18.37 -3.47 2.54
N MET A 16 17.70 -4.51 2.04
CA MET A 16 17.30 -4.56 0.65
C MET A 16 16.54 -3.25 0.43
N PRO A 17 17.01 -2.36 -0.47
CA PRO A 17 16.26 -1.15 -0.75
C PRO A 17 14.86 -1.62 -1.14
N ALA A 18 13.84 -1.18 -0.39
CA ALA A 18 12.47 -1.37 -0.80
C ALA A 18 12.38 -0.83 -2.23
N LEU A 19 12.28 -1.73 -3.20
CA LEU A 19 12.26 -1.35 -4.61
C LEU A 19 11.17 -0.30 -4.75
N ALA A 20 11.50 0.84 -5.36
CA ALA A 20 10.58 1.95 -5.49
C ALA A 20 9.42 1.55 -6.41
N VAL A 21 8.36 1.01 -5.82
CA VAL A 21 7.19 0.53 -6.54
C VAL A 21 6.45 1.70 -7.18
N THR A 22 6.05 1.54 -8.44
CA THR A 22 5.11 2.42 -9.12
C THR A 22 3.85 1.66 -9.53
N PHE A 23 2.68 2.21 -9.23
CA PHE A 23 1.40 1.67 -9.68
C PHE A 23 0.94 2.39 -10.95
N ILE A 24 0.49 1.63 -11.95
CA ILE A 24 -0.09 2.17 -13.18
C ILE A 24 -1.59 1.91 -13.17
N CYS A 25 -2.36 2.97 -12.95
CA CYS A 25 -3.81 2.92 -12.85
C CYS A 25 -4.44 3.73 -13.99
N ASN A 26 -5.00 3.08 -15.02
CA ASN A 26 -5.58 3.74 -16.20
C ASN A 26 -4.67 4.83 -16.80
N GLY A 27 -3.38 4.49 -16.98
CA GLY A 27 -2.36 5.42 -17.50
C GLY A 27 -1.80 6.43 -16.49
N CYS A 28 -2.34 6.50 -15.26
CA CYS A 28 -1.78 7.33 -14.20
C CYS A 28 -0.69 6.58 -13.44
N ARG A 29 0.48 7.21 -13.28
CA ARG A 29 1.60 6.70 -12.48
C ARG A 29 1.46 7.19 -11.02
N ILE A 30 1.29 6.26 -10.09
CA ILE A 30 1.16 6.54 -8.65
C ILE A 30 2.36 5.94 -7.94
N LYS A 31 3.10 6.76 -7.18
CA LYS A 31 4.28 6.28 -6.43
C LYS A 31 3.84 5.46 -5.22
N GLY A 32 4.39 4.26 -5.07
CA GLY A 32 4.07 3.37 -3.95
C GLY A 32 4.42 3.97 -2.60
N SER A 33 5.54 4.69 -2.49
CA SER A 33 5.94 5.37 -1.25
C SER A 33 4.92 6.41 -0.77
N ASP A 34 4.28 7.14 -1.69
CA ASP A 34 3.24 8.11 -1.33
C ASP A 34 1.98 7.42 -0.81
N VAL A 35 1.65 6.24 -1.34
CA VAL A 35 0.53 5.41 -0.89
C VAL A 35 0.83 4.79 0.47
N GLU A 36 2.04 4.25 0.67
CA GLU A 36 2.47 3.69 1.95
C GLU A 36 2.42 4.74 3.06
N GLU A 37 2.93 5.96 2.80
CA GLU A 37 2.81 7.09 3.73
C GLU A 37 1.35 7.39 4.07
N ALA A 38 0.48 7.43 3.05
CA ALA A 38 -0.94 7.70 3.22
C ALA A 38 -1.66 6.63 4.05
N VAL A 39 -1.38 5.35 3.78
CA VAL A 39 -1.92 4.20 4.52
C VAL A 39 -1.45 4.24 5.97
N ASN A 40 -0.13 4.34 6.19
CA ASN A 40 0.43 4.37 7.55
C ASN A 40 -0.16 5.51 8.38
N ARG A 41 -0.32 6.70 7.79
CA ARG A 41 -0.93 7.85 8.46
C ARG A 41 -2.39 7.59 8.83
N ARG A 42 -3.21 7.10 7.89
CA ARG A 42 -4.65 6.86 8.13
C ARG A 42 -4.91 5.71 9.08
N THR A 43 -4.14 4.63 8.98
CA THR A 43 -4.18 3.51 9.93
C THR A 43 -3.80 3.98 11.34
N GLY A 44 -2.73 4.77 11.48
CA GLY A 44 -2.34 5.35 12.78
C GLY A 44 -3.37 6.29 13.38
N GLN A 45 -4.21 6.91 12.54
CA GLN A 45 -5.34 7.74 12.96
C GLN A 45 -6.63 6.95 13.25
N GLY A 46 -6.66 5.64 12.97
CA GLY A 46 -7.88 4.83 13.04
C GLY A 46 -8.94 5.23 12.02
N TYR A 47 -8.54 5.88 10.92
CA TYR A 47 -9.46 6.36 9.87
C TYR A 47 -9.37 5.48 8.64
N LEU A 48 -10.07 4.34 8.70
CA LEU A 48 -10.23 3.40 7.59
C LEU A 48 -11.71 3.30 7.22
N LEU A 49 -11.97 3.20 5.93
CA LEU A 49 -13.30 2.97 5.38
C LEU A 49 -13.46 1.50 5.02
N GLN A 50 -14.69 1.02 4.89
CA GLN A 50 -14.97 -0.37 4.56
C GLN A 50 -15.86 -0.50 3.33
N ALA A 51 -15.46 -1.35 2.40
CA ALA A 51 -16.24 -1.66 1.19
C ALA A 51 -15.88 -3.04 0.65
N THR A 52 -16.76 -3.60 -0.18
CA THR A 52 -16.42 -4.74 -1.02
C THR A 52 -15.62 -4.28 -2.25
N LEU A 53 -14.99 -5.24 -2.93
CA LEU A 53 -14.30 -4.95 -4.19
C LEU A 53 -15.26 -4.73 -5.38
N GLY A 54 -16.58 -4.80 -5.18
CA GLY A 54 -17.57 -4.79 -6.26
C GLY A 54 -17.59 -6.08 -7.08
N GLY A 55 -18.35 -6.07 -8.19
CA GLY A 55 -18.68 -7.29 -8.93
C GLY A 55 -19.37 -8.33 -8.04
N ASP A 56 -18.85 -9.56 -8.00
CA ASP A 56 -19.38 -10.66 -7.20
C ASP A 56 -18.72 -10.78 -5.80
N SER A 57 -17.87 -9.82 -5.42
CA SER A 57 -17.16 -9.87 -4.14
C SER A 57 -18.11 -9.65 -2.96
N THR A 58 -18.18 -10.63 -2.05
CA THR A 58 -18.95 -10.55 -0.80
C THR A 58 -18.09 -10.16 0.41
N SER A 59 -16.77 -10.22 0.28
CA SER A 59 -15.84 -9.88 1.35
C SER A 59 -15.71 -8.36 1.50
N THR A 60 -15.74 -7.88 2.73
CA THR A 60 -15.48 -6.49 3.08
C THR A 60 -14.01 -6.32 3.43
N TYR A 61 -13.42 -5.22 2.97
CA TYR A 61 -12.03 -4.88 3.21
C TYR A 61 -11.93 -3.44 3.70
N ASP A 62 -10.94 -3.19 4.56
CA ASP A 62 -10.55 -1.85 4.92
C ASP A 62 -9.85 -1.18 3.74
N TYR A 63 -10.07 0.12 3.58
CA TYR A 63 -9.44 0.90 2.53
C TYR A 63 -9.31 2.38 2.91
N ILE A 64 -8.51 3.09 2.12
CA ILE A 64 -8.50 4.55 2.07
C ILE A 64 -8.67 5.04 0.63
N ASP A 65 -9.40 6.13 0.43
CA ASP A 65 -9.41 6.82 -0.86
C ASP A 65 -8.09 7.60 -1.03
N ILE A 66 -7.49 7.50 -2.21
CA ILE A 66 -6.22 8.15 -2.55
C ILE A 66 -6.34 8.95 -3.84
N THR A 67 -5.63 10.06 -3.94
CA THR A 67 -5.55 10.85 -5.18
C THR A 67 -4.67 10.16 -6.22
N ARG A 68 -4.65 10.71 -7.45
CA ARG A 68 -3.68 10.31 -8.50
C ARG A 68 -2.21 10.48 -8.11
N LYS A 69 -1.93 11.17 -7.00
CA LYS A 69 -0.58 11.33 -6.44
C LYS A 69 -0.32 10.38 -5.26
N GLY A 70 -1.21 9.43 -4.99
CA GLY A 70 -1.08 8.48 -3.89
C GLY A 70 -1.43 9.03 -2.51
N LYS A 71 -1.75 10.33 -2.39
CA LYS A 71 -2.08 10.96 -1.09
C LYS A 71 -3.52 10.64 -0.68
N ALA A 72 -3.75 10.38 0.61
CA ALA A 72 -5.09 10.15 1.14
C ALA A 72 -6.01 11.36 0.92
N THR A 73 -7.30 11.09 0.70
CA THR A 73 -8.36 12.09 0.51
C THR A 73 -9.63 11.63 1.21
N ASP A 74 -10.46 12.56 1.67
CA ASP A 74 -11.80 12.26 2.21
C ASP A 74 -12.88 12.25 1.11
N SER A 75 -12.56 12.76 -0.08
CA SER A 75 -13.41 12.72 -1.27
C SER A 75 -13.09 11.51 -2.15
N THR A 76 -14.11 10.91 -2.76
CA THR A 76 -13.96 9.84 -3.74
C THR A 76 -13.17 10.32 -4.96
N SER A 77 -12.05 9.68 -5.24
CA SER A 77 -11.11 10.05 -6.32
C SER A 77 -11.11 9.09 -7.51
N GLY A 78 -11.81 7.95 -7.38
CA GLY A 78 -11.71 6.82 -8.31
C GLY A 78 -10.52 5.88 -8.06
N TYR A 79 -9.71 6.12 -7.02
CA TYR A 79 -8.58 5.27 -6.63
C TYR A 79 -8.60 4.97 -5.14
N ARG A 80 -8.34 3.72 -4.77
CA ARG A 80 -8.31 3.24 -3.39
C ARG A 80 -7.08 2.41 -3.13
N CYS A 81 -6.57 2.48 -1.90
CA CYS A 81 -5.65 1.47 -1.40
C CYS A 81 -6.42 0.58 -0.42
N TYR A 82 -6.53 -0.71 -0.73
CA TYR A 82 -7.15 -1.69 0.13
C TYR A 82 -6.11 -2.32 1.09
N ILE A 83 -6.58 -2.75 2.25
CA ILE A 83 -5.77 -3.35 3.32
C ILE A 83 -6.33 -4.74 3.62
N GLY A 84 -5.45 -5.72 3.82
CA GLY A 84 -5.84 -7.08 4.19
C GLY A 84 -6.45 -7.89 3.03
N THR A 85 -6.24 -7.47 1.78
CA THR A 85 -6.48 -8.33 0.62
C THR A 85 -5.38 -9.39 0.53
N ASN A 86 -5.51 -10.31 -0.42
CA ASN A 86 -4.49 -11.32 -0.70
C ASN A 86 -3.32 -10.80 -1.57
N LEU A 87 -3.29 -9.50 -1.88
CA LEU A 87 -2.23 -8.89 -2.69
C LEU A 87 -1.15 -8.23 -1.80
N PRO A 88 0.10 -8.12 -2.28
CA PRO A 88 1.15 -7.41 -1.56
C PRO A 88 0.78 -5.96 -1.29
N SER A 89 0.99 -5.50 -0.07
CA SER A 89 0.81 -4.10 0.29
C SER A 89 1.83 -3.19 -0.43
N PRO A 90 1.44 -1.95 -0.80
CA PRO A 90 0.06 -1.45 -0.84
C PRO A 90 -0.74 -2.03 -2.03
N ASP A 91 -2.02 -2.41 -1.80
CA ASP A 91 -2.94 -2.87 -2.85
C ASP A 91 -3.73 -1.68 -3.44
N VAL A 92 -3.15 -1.06 -4.47
CA VAL A 92 -3.76 0.08 -5.16
C VAL A 92 -4.72 -0.41 -6.24
N ARG A 93 -5.94 0.14 -6.22
CA ARG A 93 -7.02 -0.21 -7.14
C ARG A 93 -7.68 1.01 -7.74
N VAL A 94 -8.24 0.83 -8.94
CA VAL A 94 -9.02 1.82 -9.67
C VAL A 94 -10.42 1.27 -9.96
N TRP A 95 -11.43 2.13 -9.92
CA TRP A 95 -12.79 1.74 -10.27
C TRP A 95 -12.92 1.55 -11.79
N VAL A 96 -13.30 0.35 -12.21
CA VAL A 96 -13.46 -0.02 -13.63
C VAL A 96 -14.77 -0.77 -13.80
N GLY A 97 -15.70 -0.19 -14.56
CA GLY A 97 -17.05 -0.74 -14.73
C GLY A 97 -17.80 -0.75 -13.40
N ASN A 98 -17.89 -1.91 -12.76
CA ASN A 98 -18.60 -2.15 -11.52
C ASN A 98 -17.73 -2.74 -10.38
N LYS A 99 -16.40 -2.67 -10.50
CA LYS A 99 -15.47 -3.25 -9.52
C LYS A 99 -14.19 -2.44 -9.33
N TRP A 100 -13.53 -2.64 -8.20
CA TRP A 100 -12.19 -2.17 -7.89
C TRP A 100 -11.16 -3.16 -8.43
N ALA A 101 -10.60 -2.82 -9.60
CA ALA A 101 -9.56 -3.62 -10.25
C ALA A 101 -8.17 -3.23 -9.73
N PRO A 102 -7.28 -4.20 -9.46
CA PRO A 102 -5.91 -3.92 -9.06
C PRO A 102 -5.16 -3.19 -10.18
N CYS A 103 -4.37 -2.18 -9.81
CA CYS A 103 -3.44 -1.53 -10.73
C CYS A 103 -2.22 -2.42 -10.96
N SER A 104 -1.59 -2.30 -12.13
CA SER A 104 -0.32 -3.00 -12.37
C SER A 104 0.79 -2.35 -11.54
N ARG A 105 1.80 -3.16 -11.19
CA ARG A 105 2.90 -2.81 -10.31
C ARG A 105 4.21 -2.94 -11.10
N GLU A 106 4.97 -1.84 -11.19
CA GLU A 106 6.29 -1.72 -11.82
C GLU A 106 7.37 -1.47 -10.78
#